data_AF-A0A973IPM9-F1
#
_entry.id   AF-A0A973IPM9-F1
#
_cell.length_a   1.000
_cell.length_b   1.000
_cell.length_c   1.000
_cell.angle_alpha   90.00
_cell.angle_beta   90.00
_cell.angle_gamma   90.00
#
_symmetry.space_group_name_H-M   'P 1'
#
loop_
_entity.id
_entity.type
_entity.pdbx_description
1 polymer ?
#
loop_
_entity_poly.entity_id
_entity_poly.type
_entity_poly.pdbx_seq_one_letter_code
_entity_poly.pdbx_strand_id
1 'polypeptide(L)'
;MIDINITLLIQMLNFLVFLFLMNLILYRPIRRVVAQRRQFMADRQEEIDRADSEALAAVQEFNARIQEARAEGRRKIQELKVAAYEQEKDLLQEASDRAAGQLQEMRAQIRKDVAAAREELSGQVRSFSVELAQKILGRSL
;
A
#
# COMPACT_ATOMS: atom_id res chain seq x y z
N MET A 1 -60.79 -57.21 -54.65
CA MET A 1 -60.05 -58.19 -53.83
C MET A 1 -58.59 -57.79 -53.90
N ILE A 2 -57.83 -57.86 -52.81
CA ILE A 2 -56.41 -57.53 -52.84
C ILE A 2 -55.71 -58.72 -53.48
N ASP A 3 -55.45 -58.64 -54.79
CA ASP A 3 -54.68 -59.65 -55.48
C ASP A 3 -53.21 -59.45 -55.15
N ILE A 4 -52.66 -60.39 -54.38
CA ILE A 4 -51.24 -60.42 -54.04
C ILE A 4 -50.48 -60.84 -55.30
N ASN A 5 -50.14 -59.85 -56.11
CA ASN A 5 -49.40 -60.00 -57.35
C ASN A 5 -47.94 -59.51 -57.19
N ILE A 6 -47.06 -59.90 -58.12
CA ILE A 6 -45.65 -59.44 -58.18
C ILE A 6 -45.53 -57.91 -58.13
N THR A 7 -46.53 -57.18 -58.65
CA THR A 7 -46.62 -55.72 -58.57
C THR A 7 -46.59 -55.18 -57.13
N LEU A 8 -47.19 -55.90 -56.17
CA LEU A 8 -47.17 -55.52 -54.75
C LEU A 8 -45.74 -55.60 -54.17
N LEU A 9 -44.98 -56.65 -54.54
CA LEU A 9 -43.58 -56.80 -54.15
C LEU A 9 -42.72 -55.70 -54.75
N ILE A 10 -42.93 -55.36 -56.03
CA ILE A 10 -42.22 -54.27 -56.71
C ILE A 10 -42.55 -52.91 -56.07
N GLN A 11 -43.82 -52.67 -55.70
CA GLN A 11 -44.23 -51.44 -55.02
C GLN A 11 -43.62 -51.32 -53.61
N MET A 12 -43.55 -52.43 -52.87
CA MET A 12 -42.91 -52.47 -51.55
C MET A 12 -41.39 -52.21 -51.66
N LEU A 13 -40.74 -52.76 -52.68
CA LEU A 13 -39.33 -52.46 -52.97
C LEU A 13 -39.13 -50.97 -53.29
N ASN A 14 -39.99 -50.39 -54.13
CA ASN A 14 -39.95 -48.95 -54.46
C ASN A 14 -40.13 -48.08 -53.21
N PHE A 15 -41.06 -48.43 -52.33
CA PHE A 15 -41.28 -47.73 -51.07
C PHE A 15 -40.05 -47.81 -50.14
N LEU A 16 -39.42 -48.99 -50.03
CA LEU A 16 -38.19 -49.16 -49.24
C LEU A 16 -37.03 -48.33 -49.81
N VAL A 17 -36.84 -48.32 -51.13
CA VAL A 17 -35.83 -47.48 -51.78
C VAL A 17 -36.10 -46.00 -51.54
N PHE A 18 -37.36 -45.56 -51.68
CA PHE A 18 -37.75 -44.19 -51.40
C PHE A 18 -37.51 -43.80 -49.93
N LEU A 19 -37.87 -44.67 -48.99
CA LEU A 19 -37.63 -44.47 -47.56
C LEU A 19 -36.14 -44.32 -47.26
N PHE A 20 -35.31 -45.16 -47.88
CA PHE A 20 -33.86 -45.08 -47.75
C PHE A 20 -33.31 -43.76 -48.31
N LEU A 21 -33.77 -43.36 -49.50
CA LEU A 21 -33.41 -42.09 -50.12
C LEU A 21 -33.79 -40.90 -49.21
N MET A 22 -35.00 -40.91 -48.66
CA MET A 22 -35.47 -39.89 -47.72
C MET A 22 -34.67 -39.86 -46.43
N ASN A 23 -34.29 -41.02 -45.89
CA ASN A 23 -33.44 -41.08 -44.69
C ASN A 23 -32.09 -40.42 -44.94
N LEU A 24 -31.48 -40.69 -46.10
CA LEU A 24 -30.17 -40.15 -46.47
C LEU A 24 -30.24 -38.65 -46.80
N ILE A 25 -31.23 -38.23 -47.59
CA ILE A 25 -31.32 -36.87 -48.13
C ILE A 25 -31.98 -35.89 -47.15
N LEU A 26 -32.93 -36.33 -46.31
CA LEU A 26 -33.75 -35.42 -45.50
C LEU A 26 -33.55 -35.63 -43.99
N TYR A 27 -33.79 -36.84 -43.49
CA TYR A 27 -33.77 -37.07 -42.03
C TYR A 27 -32.38 -36.91 -41.41
N ARG A 28 -31.33 -37.41 -42.08
CA ARG A 28 -29.94 -37.22 -41.62
C ARG A 28 -29.52 -35.74 -41.54
N PRO A 29 -29.65 -34.92 -42.60
CA PRO A 29 -29.24 -33.52 -42.51
C PRO A 29 -30.10 -32.71 -41.54
N ILE A 30 -31.41 -32.95 -41.47
CA ILE A 30 -32.27 -32.26 -40.49
C ILE A 30 -31.81 -32.55 -39.06
N ARG A 31 -31.56 -33.82 -38.72
CA ARG A 31 -31.04 -34.18 -37.39
C ARG A 31 -29.69 -33.53 -37.10
N ARG A 32 -28.80 -33.46 -38.09
CA ARG A 32 -27.51 -32.77 -37.94
C ARG A 32 -27.69 -31.28 -37.68
N VAL A 33 -28.56 -30.59 -38.42
CA VAL A 33 -28.80 -29.15 -38.22
C VAL A 33 -29.43 -28.88 -36.85
N VAL A 34 -30.37 -29.71 -36.41
CA VAL A 34 -30.97 -29.59 -35.07
C VAL A 34 -29.93 -29.80 -33.98
N ALA A 35 -29.06 -30.81 -34.12
CA ALA A 35 -27.98 -31.06 -33.18
C ALA A 35 -26.97 -29.89 -33.15
N GLN A 36 -26.56 -29.39 -34.32
CA GLN A 36 -25.67 -28.22 -34.42
C GLN A 36 -26.28 -26.98 -33.78
N ARG A 37 -27.57 -26.71 -34.00
CA ARG A 37 -28.25 -25.57 -33.34
C ARG A 37 -28.28 -25.73 -31.82
N ARG A 38 -28.58 -26.93 -31.33
CA ARG A 38 -28.57 -27.19 -29.88
C ARG A 38 -27.19 -27.00 -29.28
N GLN A 39 -26.15 -27.53 -29.94
CA GLN A 39 -24.77 -27.38 -29.50
C GLN A 39 -24.34 -25.92 -29.52
N PHE A 40 -24.59 -25.20 -30.63
CA PHE A 40 -24.26 -23.78 -30.72
C PHE A 40 -24.92 -22.97 -29.60
N MET A 41 -26.19 -23.24 -29.26
CA MET A 41 -26.85 -22.54 -28.15
C MET A 41 -26.26 -22.92 -26.79
N ALA A 42 -25.90 -24.20 -26.58
CA ALA A 42 -25.25 -24.64 -25.35
C ALA A 42 -23.87 -24.00 -25.17
N ASP A 43 -23.04 -24.01 -26.22
CA ASP A 43 -21.71 -23.40 -26.21
C ASP A 43 -21.80 -21.89 -25.93
N ARG A 44 -22.78 -21.20 -26.53
CA ARG A 44 -23.03 -19.77 -26.26
C ARG A 44 -23.47 -19.50 -24.83
N GLN A 45 -24.33 -20.36 -24.28
CA GLN A 45 -24.73 -20.21 -22.89
C GLN A 45 -23.55 -20.42 -21.94
N GLU A 46 -22.70 -21.42 -22.22
CA GLU A 46 -21.49 -21.66 -21.44
C GLU A 46 -20.50 -20.49 -21.54
N GLU A 47 -20.33 -19.90 -22.73
CA GLU A 47 -19.52 -18.68 -22.90
C GLU A 47 -20.05 -17.52 -22.08
N ILE A 48 -21.38 -17.31 -22.04
CA ILE A 48 -22.02 -16.26 -21.23
C ILE A 48 -21.78 -16.52 -19.74
N ASP A 49 -22.06 -17.73 -19.26
CA ASP A 49 -21.90 -18.09 -17.85
C ASP A 49 -20.44 -17.94 -17.40
N ARG A 50 -19.48 -18.32 -18.26
CA ARG A 50 -18.05 -18.11 -18.01
C ARG A 50 -17.71 -16.63 -17.94
N ALA A 51 -18.14 -15.83 -18.92
CA ALA A 51 -17.87 -14.39 -18.95
C ALA A 51 -18.44 -13.67 -17.72
N ASP A 52 -19.66 -14.03 -17.29
CA ASP A 52 -20.28 -13.50 -16.08
C ASP A 52 -19.49 -13.90 -14.83
N SER A 53 -19.06 -15.16 -14.73
CA SER A 53 -18.26 -15.64 -13.61
C SER A 53 -16.89 -14.95 -13.52
N GLU A 54 -16.23 -14.75 -14.67
CA GLU A 54 -14.94 -14.05 -14.76
C GLU A 54 -15.09 -12.57 -14.42
N ALA A 55 -16.16 -11.91 -14.90
CA ALA A 55 -16.45 -10.54 -14.55
C ALA A 55 -16.70 -10.36 -13.05
N LEU A 56 -17.48 -11.25 -12.43
CA LEU A 56 -17.70 -11.25 -10.98
C LEU A 56 -16.41 -11.47 -10.21
N ALA A 57 -15.58 -12.44 -10.62
CA ALA A 57 -14.28 -12.69 -10.01
C ALA A 57 -13.35 -11.48 -10.12
N ALA A 58 -13.28 -10.83 -11.29
CA ALA A 58 -12.47 -9.64 -11.52
C ALA A 58 -12.91 -8.46 -10.64
N VAL A 59 -14.23 -8.25 -10.48
CA VAL A 59 -14.77 -7.21 -9.60
C VAL A 59 -14.45 -7.50 -8.12
N GLN A 60 -14.56 -8.76 -7.69
CA GLN A 60 -14.20 -9.15 -6.33
C GLN A 60 -12.72 -8.94 -6.06
N GLU A 61 -11.85 -9.38 -6.98
CA GLU A 61 -10.40 -9.19 -6.87
C GLU A 61 -10.02 -7.70 -6.86
N PHE A 62 -10.60 -6.89 -7.75
CA PHE A 62 -10.37 -5.46 -7.77
C PHE A 62 -10.75 -4.80 -6.44
N ASN A 63 -11.93 -5.12 -5.90
CA ASN A 63 -12.36 -4.60 -4.61
C ASN A 63 -11.45 -5.05 -3.47
N ALA A 64 -11.00 -6.30 -3.48
CA ALA A 64 -10.04 -6.82 -2.49
C ALA A 64 -8.71 -6.04 -2.54
N ARG A 65 -8.14 -5.86 -3.73
CA ARG A 65 -6.89 -5.11 -3.94
C ARG A 65 -7.02 -3.65 -3.50
N ILE A 66 -8.15 -2.99 -3.75
CA ILE A 66 -8.39 -1.61 -3.28
C ILE A 66 -8.45 -1.55 -1.75
N GLN A 67 -9.10 -2.51 -1.10
CA GLN A 67 -9.15 -2.56 0.37
C GLN A 67 -7.77 -2.83 0.98
N GLU A 68 -7.01 -3.75 0.38
CA GLU A 68 -5.64 -4.06 0.80
C GLU A 68 -4.73 -2.84 0.65
N ALA A 69 -4.71 -2.19 -0.51
CA ALA A 69 -3.92 -0.98 -0.75
C ALA A 69 -4.28 0.15 0.22
N ARG A 70 -5.58 0.32 0.55
CA ARG A 70 -6.02 1.29 1.56
C ARG A 70 -5.54 0.91 2.96
N ALA A 71 -5.55 -0.37 3.32
CA ALA A 71 -5.07 -0.85 4.61
C ALA A 71 -3.55 -0.65 4.74
N GLU A 72 -2.80 -1.00 3.70
CA GLU A 72 -1.35 -0.80 3.62
C GLU A 72 -0.99 0.69 3.68
N GLY A 73 -1.68 1.54 2.91
CA GLY A 73 -1.48 2.99 2.97
C GLY A 73 -1.72 3.56 4.37
N ARG A 74 -2.79 3.13 5.07
CA ARG A 74 -3.04 3.52 6.46
C ARG A 74 -1.95 3.04 7.42
N ARG A 75 -1.49 1.79 7.26
CA ARG A 75 -0.36 1.26 8.05
C ARG A 75 0.89 2.09 7.84
N LYS A 76 1.21 2.43 6.59
CA LYS A 76 2.40 3.21 6.27
C LYS A 76 2.35 4.61 6.84
N ILE A 77 1.19 5.27 6.78
CA ILE A 77 0.99 6.57 7.43
C ILE A 77 1.18 6.46 8.94
N GLN A 78 0.66 5.41 9.56
CA GLN A 78 0.82 5.20 11.01
C GLN A 78 2.28 4.96 11.40
N GLU A 79 3.00 4.12 10.64
CA GLU A 79 4.44 3.90 10.83
C GLU A 79 5.23 5.21 10.73
N LEU A 80 4.97 6.00 9.68
CA LEU A 80 5.64 7.29 9.48
C LEU A 80 5.35 8.27 10.61
N LYS A 81 4.11 8.29 11.13
CA LYS A 81 3.76 9.13 12.29
C LYS A 81 4.53 8.70 13.53
N VAL A 82 4.60 7.41 13.82
CA VAL A 82 5.34 6.89 14.98
C VAL A 82 6.83 7.24 14.86
N ALA A 83 7.44 6.98 13.70
CA ALA A 83 8.83 7.34 13.46
C ALA A 83 9.08 8.85 13.57
N ALA A 84 8.17 9.69 13.07
CA ALA A 84 8.27 11.14 13.21
C ALA A 84 8.18 11.58 14.68
N TYR A 85 7.29 10.99 15.48
CA TYR A 85 7.20 11.30 16.91
C TYR A 85 8.45 10.88 17.69
N GLU A 86 9.03 9.71 17.36
CA GLU A 86 10.29 9.27 17.96
C GLU A 86 11.43 10.23 17.60
N GLN A 87 11.55 10.60 16.33
CA GLN A 87 12.57 11.55 15.87
C GLN A 87 12.40 12.94 16.50
N GLU A 88 11.16 13.42 16.62
CA GLU A 88 10.86 14.70 17.30
C GLU A 88 11.28 14.66 18.77
N LYS A 89 10.97 13.56 19.47
CA LYS A 89 11.35 13.36 20.86
C LYS A 89 12.87 13.34 21.02
N ASP A 90 13.58 12.60 20.18
CA ASP A 90 15.04 12.52 20.22
C ASP A 90 15.68 13.89 19.97
N LEU A 91 15.16 14.65 19.00
CA LEU A 91 15.67 15.98 18.66
C LEU A 91 15.40 17.01 19.78
N LEU A 92 14.22 16.94 20.41
CA LEU A 92 13.90 17.76 21.59
C LEU A 92 14.79 17.42 22.79
N GLN A 93 15.07 16.13 22.99
CA GLN A 93 15.93 15.67 24.07
C GLN A 93 17.37 16.13 23.84
N GLU A 94 17.90 15.96 22.63
CA GLU A 94 19.24 16.44 22.27
C GLU A 94 19.35 17.97 22.40
N ALA A 95 18.33 18.73 21.96
CA ALA A 95 18.31 20.18 22.12
C ALA A 95 18.31 20.59 23.60
N SER A 96 17.56 19.87 24.45
CA SER A 96 17.50 20.10 25.89
C SER A 96 18.84 19.81 26.56
N ASP A 97 19.50 18.72 26.19
CA ASP A 97 20.81 18.33 26.71
C ASP A 97 21.89 19.33 26.31
N ARG A 98 21.88 19.80 25.05
CA ARG A 98 22.78 20.87 24.59
C ARG A 98 22.56 22.17 25.35
N ALA A 99 21.30 22.57 25.57
CA ALA A 99 20.98 23.78 26.32
C ALA A 99 21.43 23.68 27.79
N ALA A 100 21.26 22.51 28.41
CA ALA A 100 21.74 22.24 29.77
C ALA A 100 23.28 22.31 29.85
N GLY A 101 23.98 21.73 28.88
CA GLY A 101 25.44 21.80 28.76
C GLY A 101 25.94 23.24 28.62
N GLN A 102 25.36 24.02 27.71
CA GLN A 102 25.71 25.44 27.52
C GLN A 102 25.46 26.27 28.79
N LEU A 103 24.36 26.03 29.50
CA LEU A 103 24.08 26.71 30.76
C LEU A 103 25.11 26.38 31.83
N GLN A 104 25.55 25.11 31.90
CA GLN A 104 26.58 24.68 32.83
C GLN A 104 27.94 25.31 32.51
N GLU A 105 28.32 25.37 31.24
CA GLU A 105 29.53 26.04 30.76
C GLU A 105 29.51 27.54 31.07
N MET A 106 28.42 28.25 30.74
CA MET A 106 28.26 29.66 31.10
C MET A 106 28.37 29.89 32.60
N ARG A 107 27.73 29.05 33.43
CA ARG A 107 27.85 29.14 34.90
C ARG A 107 29.27 28.89 35.38
N ALA A 108 30.02 28.00 34.74
CA ALA A 108 31.42 27.78 35.05
C ALA A 108 32.28 29.00 34.67
N GLN A 109 32.02 29.60 33.52
CA GLN A 109 32.74 30.79 33.05
C GLN A 109 32.46 32.00 33.95
N ILE A 110 31.19 32.28 34.29
CA ILE A 110 30.82 33.36 35.23
C ILE A 110 31.53 33.18 36.57
N ARG A 111 31.63 31.95 37.09
CA ARG A 111 32.36 31.69 38.34
C ARG A 111 33.85 31.99 38.23
N LYS A 112 34.47 31.66 37.09
CA LYS A 112 35.88 32.01 36.82
C LYS A 112 36.05 33.52 36.72
N ASP A 113 35.18 34.21 35.99
CA ASP A 113 35.26 35.66 35.79
C ASP A 113 35.07 36.40 37.13
N VAL A 114 34.14 35.96 37.98
CA VAL A 114 33.95 36.50 39.34
C VAL A 114 35.17 36.26 40.23
N ALA A 115 35.81 35.09 40.14
CA ALA A 115 37.01 34.80 40.89
C ALA A 115 38.19 35.69 40.43
N ALA A 116 38.39 35.84 39.13
CA ALA A 116 39.41 36.71 38.55
C ALA A 116 39.19 38.18 38.94
N ALA A 117 37.95 38.67 38.83
CA ALA A 117 37.60 40.03 39.23
C ALA A 117 37.85 40.28 40.73
N ARG A 118 37.56 39.29 41.60
CA ARG A 118 37.87 39.39 43.04
C ARG A 118 39.37 39.46 43.32
N GLU A 119 40.17 38.69 42.59
CA GLU A 119 41.63 38.70 42.73
C GLU A 119 42.21 40.05 42.27
N GLU A 120 41.74 40.57 41.15
CA GLU A 120 42.12 41.90 40.65
C GLU A 120 41.72 43.00 41.64
N LEU A 121 40.50 42.98 42.17
CA LEU A 121 40.05 43.95 43.18
C LEU A 121 40.91 43.88 44.44
N SER A 122 41.30 42.68 44.88
CA SER A 122 42.16 42.49 46.06
C SER A 122 43.56 43.07 45.83
N GLY A 123 44.09 42.95 44.61
CA GLY A 123 45.33 43.60 44.19
C GLY A 123 45.23 45.13 44.22
N GLN A 124 44.14 45.68 43.66
CA GLN A 124 43.89 47.12 43.68
C GLN A 124 43.65 47.67 45.10
N VAL A 125 42.95 46.94 45.97
CA VAL A 125 42.76 47.34 47.38
C VAL A 125 44.11 47.40 48.11
N ARG A 126 45.04 46.49 47.82
CA ARG A 126 46.38 46.53 48.38
C ARG A 126 47.15 47.76 47.88
N SER A 127 47.07 48.10 46.59
CA SER A 127 47.73 49.31 46.07
C SER A 127 47.11 50.59 46.66
N PHE A 128 45.78 50.68 46.72
CA PHE A 128 45.08 51.80 47.32
C PHE A 128 45.41 51.95 48.81
N SER A 129 45.57 50.85 49.55
CA SER A 129 45.94 50.89 50.96
C SER A 129 47.35 51.43 51.18
N VAL A 130 48.32 51.07 50.32
CA VAL A 130 49.69 51.63 50.34
C VAL A 130 49.66 53.12 49.99
N GLU A 131 48.90 53.50 48.98
CA GLU A 131 48.76 54.90 48.55
C GLU A 131 48.10 55.77 49.63
N LEU A 132 47.06 55.25 50.30
CA LEU A 132 46.39 55.90 51.43
C LEU A 132 47.33 56.05 52.64
N ALA A 133 48.11 55.01 52.95
CA ALA A 133 49.10 55.05 54.03
C ALA A 133 50.20 56.08 53.75
N GLN A 134 50.71 56.15 52.52
CA GLN A 134 51.66 57.20 52.11
C GLN A 134 51.06 58.60 52.22
N LYS A 135 49.79 58.80 51.85
CA LYS A 135 49.12 60.11 51.94
C LYS A 135 48.86 60.57 53.39
N ILE A 136 48.53 59.64 54.29
CA ILE A 136 48.27 59.94 55.71
C ILE A 136 49.58 60.15 56.49
N LEU A 137 50.63 59.38 56.21
CA LEU A 137 51.92 59.46 56.90
C LEU A 137 52.83 60.59 56.39
N GLY A 138 52.48 61.25 55.28
CA GLY A 138 53.18 62.43 54.76
C GLY A 138 54.65 62.17 54.36
N ARG A 139 55.06 60.90 54.25
CA ARG A 139 56.41 60.50 53.87
C ARG A 139 56.35 59.17 53.11
N SER A 140 57.09 59.10 52.02
CA SER A 140 57.18 57.90 51.18
C SER A 140 57.80 56.73 51.96
N LEU A 141 57.08 55.61 52.01
CA LEU A 141 57.67 54.27 52.18
C LEU A 141 58.19 53.79 50.83
#